data_AF-A0A7W3XYP1-F1
#
_entry.id   AF-A0A7W3XYP1-F1
#
_cell.length_a   1.000
_cell.length_b   1.000
_cell.length_c   1.000
_cell.angle_alpha   90.00
_cell.angle_beta   90.00
_cell.angle_gamma   90.00
#
_symmetry.space_group_name_H-M   'P 1'
#
loop_
_entity.id
_entity.type
_entity.pdbx_description
1 polymer ?
#
loop_
_entity_poly.entity_id
_entity_poly.type
_entity_poly.pdbx_seq_one_letter_code
_entity_poly.pdbx_strand_id
1 'polypeptide(L)'
;MSSRRRGAIMPGEIPGKIPGGSGNRRGRRHAHHDAPDTREEFERIAVLPPCPERQRLCRRVVCAWKPMADRIALTYRSRGEDLEDLRQVAALGLVKAVERYDPSRGNAFESFAVPTIVGEVKRHFRDCMWRVHVPRHTQELRNRVRAASRQLDCGLDEYGPPIGRIVEYTGLSEQEVRLGMEAMRSFSTLSLDAGSAGGGEEE
;
A
#
# COMPACT_ATOMS: atom_id res chain seq x y z
N MET A 1 40.70 48.66 -19.51
CA MET A 1 40.96 47.40 -18.79
C MET A 1 40.91 47.65 -17.30
N SER A 2 40.07 46.87 -16.61
CA SER A 2 39.99 46.54 -15.17
C SER A 2 40.13 47.65 -14.12
N SER A 3 39.03 48.03 -13.44
CA SER A 3 38.39 47.35 -12.29
C SER A 3 39.06 47.73 -10.96
N ARG A 4 38.63 48.84 -10.35
CA ARG A 4 37.61 48.96 -9.27
C ARG A 4 37.98 48.25 -7.98
N ARG A 5 38.30 49.10 -6.99
CA ARG A 5 38.50 48.79 -5.58
C ARG A 5 37.16 48.49 -4.89
N ARG A 6 37.31 47.67 -3.85
CA ARG A 6 36.36 47.26 -2.80
C ARG A 6 35.62 48.44 -2.17
N GLY A 7 34.41 48.18 -1.66
CA GLY A 7 33.84 48.99 -0.59
C GLY A 7 32.36 48.76 -0.33
N ALA A 8 32.08 48.34 0.90
CA ALA A 8 30.86 48.57 1.69
C ALA A 8 29.63 47.66 1.47
N ILE A 9 29.49 46.77 2.44
CA ILE A 9 28.24 46.20 2.98
C ILE A 9 27.52 47.30 3.76
N MET A 10 26.19 47.43 3.62
CA MET A 10 25.21 47.70 4.70
C MET A 10 23.76 47.54 4.17
N PRO A 11 22.76 47.32 5.05
CA PRO A 11 21.62 46.43 4.84
C PRO A 11 20.31 47.17 4.51
N GLY A 12 19.31 46.44 3.99
CA GLY A 12 17.96 46.97 3.84
C GLY A 12 16.98 46.02 3.15
N GLU A 13 16.07 45.46 3.96
CA GLU A 13 14.67 45.14 3.65
C GLU A 13 14.34 44.17 2.51
N ILE A 14 13.94 42.95 2.90
CA ILE A 14 13.11 42.05 2.10
C ILE A 14 11.65 42.24 2.56
N PRO A 15 10.71 42.66 1.69
CA PRO A 15 9.30 42.68 2.04
C PRO A 15 8.65 41.32 1.77
N GLY A 16 7.60 41.00 2.51
CA GLY A 16 6.58 40.05 2.04
C GLY A 16 6.51 38.73 2.78
N LYS A 17 5.89 38.79 3.95
CA LYS A 17 5.18 37.68 4.61
C LYS A 17 4.22 37.00 3.61
N ILE A 18 4.56 35.81 3.14
CA ILE A 18 3.59 34.90 2.50
C ILE A 18 2.97 34.06 3.62
N PRO A 19 1.65 34.11 3.85
CA PRO A 19 1.01 33.22 4.80
C PRO A 19 1.07 31.80 4.25
N GLY A 20 1.96 30.99 4.80
CA GLY A 20 1.95 29.54 4.64
C GLY A 20 0.66 29.00 5.22
N GLY A 21 -0.36 28.86 4.37
CA GLY A 21 -1.59 28.17 4.68
C GLY A 21 -1.24 26.77 5.16
N SER A 22 -1.31 26.57 6.47
CA SER A 22 -1.42 25.26 7.10
C SER A 22 -2.78 24.69 6.70
N GLY A 23 -2.87 24.27 5.45
CA GLY A 23 -3.88 23.37 4.93
C GLY A 23 -3.64 22.02 5.57
N ASN A 24 -4.05 21.94 6.83
CA ASN A 24 -4.33 20.75 7.57
C ASN A 24 -5.10 19.77 6.67
N ARG A 25 -4.37 18.92 5.93
CA ARG A 25 -4.90 17.73 5.26
C ARG A 25 -5.20 16.68 6.33
N ARG A 26 -5.95 17.07 7.37
CA ARG A 26 -6.76 16.15 8.16
C ARG A 26 -7.60 15.40 7.14
N GLY A 27 -7.41 14.09 7.15
CA GLY A 27 -7.94 13.19 6.14
C GLY A 27 -9.34 13.59 5.74
N ARG A 28 -9.54 13.77 4.43
CA ARG A 28 -10.83 13.51 3.83
C ARG A 28 -11.19 12.10 4.26
N ARG A 29 -11.90 12.00 5.39
CA ARG A 29 -12.81 10.89 5.68
C ARG A 29 -13.63 10.80 4.41
N HIS A 30 -13.22 9.89 3.53
CA HIS A 30 -14.06 9.54 2.40
C HIS A 30 -15.36 9.13 3.07
N ALA A 31 -16.40 9.95 2.86
CA ALA A 31 -17.72 9.60 3.32
C ALA A 31 -17.98 8.20 2.78
N HIS A 32 -18.16 7.24 3.69
CA HIS A 32 -18.41 5.85 3.38
C HIS A 32 -19.81 5.75 2.77
N HIS A 33 -19.95 6.19 1.51
CA HIS A 33 -21.17 6.06 0.72
C HIS A 33 -21.42 4.59 0.28
N ASP A 34 -20.47 3.69 0.59
CA ASP A 34 -20.50 2.29 0.23
C ASP A 34 -20.73 1.36 1.44
N ALA A 35 -21.11 1.89 2.61
CA ALA A 35 -21.43 1.05 3.76
C ALA A 35 -22.86 0.48 3.58
N PRO A 36 -23.04 -0.80 3.22
CA PRO A 36 -24.37 -1.38 3.11
C PRO A 36 -25.04 -1.41 4.49
N ASP A 37 -26.33 -1.12 4.52
CA ASP A 37 -27.12 -1.32 5.73
C ASP A 37 -27.21 -2.82 6.01
N THR A 38 -26.47 -3.26 7.02
CA THR A 38 -26.32 -4.67 7.41
C THR A 38 -26.47 -4.86 8.92
N ARG A 39 -26.99 -3.84 9.61
CA ARG A 39 -27.10 -3.83 11.06
C ARG A 39 -28.01 -4.95 11.56
N GLU A 40 -29.19 -5.08 10.96
CA GLU A 40 -30.16 -6.12 11.33
C GLU A 40 -29.60 -7.53 11.08
N GLU A 41 -28.87 -7.73 9.99
CA GLU A 41 -28.20 -9.01 9.73
C GLU A 41 -27.17 -9.34 10.82
N PHE A 42 -26.36 -8.38 11.25
CA PHE A 42 -25.39 -8.61 12.32
C PHE A 42 -26.05 -8.89 13.66
N GLU A 43 -27.14 -8.19 13.99
CA GLU A 43 -27.94 -8.46 15.20
C GLU A 43 -28.52 -9.88 15.18
N ARG A 44 -29.03 -10.35 14.03
CA ARG A 44 -29.49 -11.74 13.87
C ARG A 44 -28.35 -12.76 13.95
N ILE A 45 -27.21 -12.50 13.30
CA ILE A 45 -26.03 -13.38 13.32
C ILE A 45 -25.49 -13.58 14.74
N ALA A 46 -25.57 -12.55 15.59
CA ALA A 46 -25.08 -12.58 16.96
C ALA A 46 -25.90 -13.51 17.88
N VAL A 47 -27.20 -13.67 17.61
CA VAL A 47 -28.11 -14.48 18.45
C VAL A 47 -28.25 -15.91 17.93
N LEU A 48 -28.04 -16.12 16.63
CA LEU A 48 -28.18 -17.45 16.02
C LEU A 48 -27.05 -18.41 16.42
N PRO A 49 -27.35 -19.68 16.75
CA PRO A 49 -26.34 -20.71 16.94
C PRO A 49 -25.64 -21.05 15.60
N PRO A 50 -24.56 -21.86 15.61
CA PRO A 50 -23.92 -22.37 14.40
C PRO A 50 -24.87 -23.28 13.59
N CYS A 51 -25.73 -22.66 12.78
CA CYS A 51 -26.73 -23.35 11.95
C CYS A 51 -26.63 -22.90 10.48
N PRO A 52 -27.23 -23.65 9.53
CA PRO A 52 -27.22 -23.27 8.12
C PRO A 52 -27.80 -21.88 7.84
N GLU A 53 -28.77 -21.40 8.62
CA GLU A 53 -29.33 -20.05 8.50
C GLU A 53 -28.29 -18.98 8.83
N ARG A 54 -27.55 -19.14 9.93
CA ARG A 54 -26.44 -18.25 10.29
C ARG A 54 -25.42 -18.16 9.16
N GLN A 55 -25.04 -19.31 8.58
CA GLN A 55 -24.08 -19.34 7.48
C GLN A 55 -24.60 -18.61 6.22
N ARG A 56 -25.89 -18.72 5.90
CA ARG A 56 -26.52 -17.98 4.80
C ARG A 56 -26.49 -16.48 5.04
N LEU A 57 -26.79 -16.02 6.26
CA LEU A 57 -26.71 -14.61 6.63
C LEU A 57 -25.28 -14.08 6.55
N CYS A 58 -24.29 -14.80 7.11
CA CYS A 58 -22.89 -14.43 6.98
C CYS A 58 -22.47 -14.30 5.51
N ARG A 59 -22.86 -15.24 4.63
CA ARG A 59 -22.58 -15.16 3.19
C ARG A 59 -23.20 -13.91 2.55
N ARG A 60 -24.45 -13.59 2.86
CA ARG A 60 -25.12 -12.37 2.37
C ARG A 60 -24.34 -11.11 2.76
N VAL A 61 -23.96 -11.00 4.04
CA VAL A 61 -23.19 -9.87 4.55
C VAL A 61 -21.81 -9.80 3.87
N VAL A 62 -21.10 -10.92 3.75
CA VAL A 62 -19.82 -10.96 3.04
C VAL A 62 -19.95 -10.47 1.60
N CYS A 63 -20.99 -10.91 0.86
CA CYS A 63 -21.23 -10.43 -0.50
C CYS A 63 -21.50 -8.92 -0.55
N ALA A 64 -22.29 -8.39 0.38
CA ALA A 64 -22.59 -6.95 0.46
C ALA A 64 -21.34 -6.11 0.71
N TRP A 65 -20.43 -6.59 1.56
CA TRP A 65 -19.19 -5.89 1.93
C TRP A 65 -18.00 -6.20 1.00
N LYS A 66 -18.15 -7.11 0.04
CA LYS A 66 -17.07 -7.50 -0.88
C LYS A 66 -16.46 -6.32 -1.65
N PRO A 67 -17.22 -5.34 -2.18
CA PRO A 67 -16.64 -4.19 -2.88
C PRO A 67 -15.67 -3.38 -2.03
N MET A 68 -15.91 -3.28 -0.72
CA MET A 68 -14.98 -2.63 0.22
C MET A 68 -13.67 -3.42 0.31
N ALA A 69 -13.74 -4.75 0.46
CA ALA A 69 -12.55 -5.60 0.52
C ALA A 69 -11.74 -5.52 -0.78
N ASP A 70 -12.41 -5.53 -1.94
CA ASP A 70 -11.77 -5.39 -3.26
C ASP A 70 -11.07 -4.02 -3.38
N ARG A 71 -11.70 -2.94 -2.91
CA ARG A 71 -11.08 -1.61 -2.86
C ARG A 71 -9.85 -1.56 -1.97
N ILE A 72 -9.87 -2.24 -0.83
CA ILE A 72 -8.69 -2.36 0.04
C ILE A 72 -7.58 -3.11 -0.71
N ALA A 73 -7.89 -4.25 -1.35
CA ALA A 73 -6.91 -5.02 -2.14
C ALA A 73 -6.26 -4.18 -3.24
N LEU A 74 -7.02 -3.33 -3.94
CA LEU A 74 -6.50 -2.43 -4.98
C LEU A 74 -5.41 -1.47 -4.48
N THR A 75 -5.41 -1.09 -3.19
CA THR A 75 -4.35 -0.25 -2.60
C THR A 75 -2.99 -0.96 -2.47
N TYR A 76 -3.00 -2.29 -2.64
CA TYR A 76 -1.83 -3.16 -2.59
C TYR A 76 -1.41 -3.67 -3.97
N ARG A 77 -2.04 -3.22 -5.06
CA ARG A 77 -1.62 -3.55 -6.43
C ARG A 77 -0.15 -3.17 -6.68
N SER A 78 0.48 -3.84 -7.65
CA SER A 78 1.88 -3.58 -8.03
C SER A 78 2.87 -3.74 -6.86
N ARG A 79 2.55 -4.65 -5.94
CA ARG A 79 3.44 -5.09 -4.86
C ARG A 79 3.86 -6.54 -5.04
N GLY A 80 3.89 -7.02 -6.29
CA GLY A 80 4.43 -8.33 -6.75
C GLY A 80 3.64 -9.56 -6.31
N GLU A 81 2.35 -9.39 -6.06
CA GLU A 81 1.36 -10.47 -6.02
C GLU A 81 0.27 -10.15 -7.04
N ASP A 82 -0.38 -11.19 -7.56
CA ASP A 82 -1.49 -11.05 -8.49
C ASP A 82 -2.66 -10.33 -7.81
N LEU A 83 -3.35 -9.46 -8.54
CA LEU A 83 -4.45 -8.69 -7.99
C LEU A 83 -5.62 -9.61 -7.54
N GLU A 84 -5.84 -10.71 -8.25
CA GLU A 84 -6.88 -11.68 -7.91
C GLU A 84 -6.55 -12.41 -6.61
N ASP A 85 -5.28 -12.77 -6.40
CA ASP A 85 -4.82 -13.34 -5.13
C ASP A 85 -5.00 -12.36 -3.97
N LEU A 86 -4.67 -11.07 -4.18
CA LEU A 86 -4.91 -10.03 -3.19
C LEU A 86 -6.40 -9.85 -2.86
N ARG A 87 -7.28 -9.96 -3.86
CA ARG A 87 -8.74 -9.95 -3.64
C ARG A 87 -9.20 -11.15 -2.83
N GLN A 88 -8.69 -12.34 -3.12
CA GLN A 88 -9.01 -13.55 -2.35
C GLN A 88 -8.57 -13.43 -0.89
N VAL A 89 -7.36 -12.93 -0.64
CA VAL A 89 -6.86 -12.70 0.72
C VAL A 89 -7.68 -11.65 1.45
N ALA A 90 -8.06 -10.56 0.76
CA ALA A 90 -8.93 -9.55 1.34
C ALA A 90 -10.33 -10.10 1.66
N ALA A 91 -10.89 -10.93 0.78
CA ALA A 91 -12.16 -11.62 0.99
C ALA A 91 -12.10 -12.58 2.18
N LEU A 92 -11.00 -13.33 2.35
CA LEU A 92 -10.78 -14.17 3.54
C LEU A 92 -10.75 -13.33 4.82
N GLY A 93 -10.10 -12.18 4.80
CA GLY A 93 -10.11 -11.25 5.93
C GLY A 93 -11.49 -10.67 6.24
N LEU A 94 -12.30 -10.43 5.20
CA LEU A 94 -13.68 -9.99 5.36
C LEU A 94 -14.54 -11.08 6.00
N VAL A 95 -14.45 -12.33 5.54
CA VAL A 95 -15.17 -13.48 6.15
C VAL A 95 -14.84 -13.58 7.64
N LYS A 96 -13.55 -13.54 7.98
CA LYS A 96 -13.07 -13.54 9.37
C LYS A 96 -13.59 -12.37 10.20
N ALA A 97 -13.76 -11.19 9.59
CA ALA A 97 -14.33 -10.03 10.25
C ALA A 97 -15.83 -10.22 10.51
N VAL A 98 -16.59 -10.71 9.52
CA VAL A 98 -18.03 -10.97 9.67
C VAL A 98 -18.31 -12.02 10.75
N GLU A 99 -17.47 -13.06 10.85
CA GLU A 99 -17.65 -14.13 11.84
C GLU A 99 -17.40 -13.69 13.29
N ARG A 100 -16.55 -12.68 13.50
CA ARG A 100 -16.10 -12.23 14.83
C ARG A 100 -16.66 -10.88 15.27
N TYR A 101 -17.34 -10.17 14.37
CA TYR A 101 -17.90 -8.87 14.69
C TYR A 101 -19.05 -9.03 15.70
N ASP A 102 -19.08 -8.10 16.64
CA ASP A 102 -20.05 -8.05 17.72
C ASP A 102 -20.75 -6.68 17.70
N PRO A 103 -22.03 -6.61 17.29
CA PRO A 103 -22.76 -5.36 17.17
C PRO A 103 -23.02 -4.69 18.52
N SER A 104 -22.96 -5.43 19.64
CA SER A 104 -23.19 -4.88 20.99
C SER A 104 -22.13 -3.87 21.42
N ARG A 105 -20.96 -3.89 20.78
CA ARG A 105 -19.82 -2.99 21.08
C ARG A 105 -19.99 -1.57 20.53
N GLY A 106 -21.07 -1.30 19.78
CA GLY A 106 -21.44 0.05 19.33
C GLY A 106 -20.55 0.67 18.24
N ASN A 107 -19.53 -0.05 17.76
CA ASN A 107 -18.64 0.43 16.71
C ASN A 107 -19.16 0.01 15.34
N ALA A 108 -19.06 0.88 14.34
CA ALA A 108 -19.38 0.54 12.95
C ALA A 108 -18.55 -0.66 12.47
N PHE A 109 -19.16 -1.56 11.71
CA PHE A 109 -18.49 -2.77 11.20
C PHE A 109 -17.18 -2.45 10.45
N GLU A 110 -17.17 -1.40 9.63
CA GLU A 110 -15.98 -0.96 8.90
C GLU A 110 -14.77 -0.70 9.80
N SER A 111 -15.01 -0.11 10.98
CA SER A 111 -13.95 0.21 11.94
C SER A 111 -13.27 -1.06 12.48
N PHE A 112 -13.97 -2.19 12.45
CA PHE A 112 -13.45 -3.50 12.82
C PHE A 112 -12.91 -4.30 11.62
N ALA A 113 -13.61 -4.24 10.49
CA ALA A 113 -13.29 -5.02 9.30
C ALA A 113 -12.03 -4.53 8.58
N VAL A 114 -11.86 -3.22 8.41
CA VAL A 114 -10.71 -2.63 7.72
C VAL A 114 -9.36 -3.07 8.33
N PRO A 115 -9.10 -2.94 9.65
CA PRO A 115 -7.83 -3.38 10.22
C PRO A 115 -7.65 -4.91 10.11
N THR A 116 -8.73 -5.69 10.17
CA THR A 116 -8.68 -7.15 10.01
C THR A 116 -8.25 -7.53 8.59
N ILE A 117 -8.90 -6.97 7.57
CA ILE A 117 -8.57 -7.21 6.16
C ILE A 117 -7.14 -6.77 5.85
N VAL A 118 -6.75 -5.57 6.29
CA VAL A 118 -5.38 -5.06 6.10
C VAL A 118 -4.34 -5.96 6.78
N GLY A 119 -4.66 -6.49 7.97
CA GLY A 119 -3.81 -7.43 8.68
C GLY A 119 -3.58 -8.72 7.90
N GLU A 120 -4.65 -9.29 7.33
CA GLU A 120 -4.59 -10.51 6.53
C GLU A 120 -3.76 -10.32 5.24
N VAL A 121 -3.97 -9.21 4.53
CA VAL A 121 -3.17 -8.85 3.35
C VAL A 121 -1.69 -8.68 3.71
N LYS A 122 -1.39 -7.97 4.80
CA LYS A 122 0.00 -7.81 5.26
C LYS A 122 0.64 -9.12 5.70
N ARG A 123 -0.12 -10.04 6.29
CA ARG A 123 0.35 -11.37 6.67
C ARG A 123 0.66 -12.20 5.43
N HIS A 124 -0.23 -12.20 4.44
CA HIS A 124 0.03 -12.86 3.15
C HIS A 124 1.33 -12.38 2.50
N PHE A 125 1.57 -11.06 2.48
CA PHE A 125 2.86 -10.54 1.99
C PHE A 125 4.07 -10.96 2.83
N ARG A 126 3.90 -11.29 4.11
CA ARG A 126 4.99 -11.78 4.96
C ARG A 126 5.29 -13.25 4.68
N ASP A 127 4.25 -14.04 4.45
CA ASP A 127 4.34 -15.48 4.33
C ASP A 127 4.67 -15.92 2.89
N CYS A 128 4.22 -15.19 1.87
CA CYS A 128 4.31 -15.59 0.46
C CYS A 128 5.41 -14.88 -0.36
N MET A 129 5.85 -13.68 0.02
CA MET A 129 6.81 -12.91 -0.79
C MET A 129 8.28 -13.36 -0.69
N TRP A 130 8.56 -14.42 0.07
CA TRP A 130 9.90 -15.00 0.18
C TRP A 130 9.88 -16.40 -0.42
N ARG A 131 9.60 -16.51 -1.73
CA ARG A 131 9.78 -17.78 -2.48
C ARG A 131 11.22 -18.32 -2.36
N VAL A 132 12.17 -17.43 -2.06
CA VAL A 132 13.52 -17.76 -1.59
C VAL A 132 13.72 -17.04 -0.26
N HIS A 133 14.35 -17.70 0.71
CA HIS A 133 14.65 -17.08 2.01
C HIS A 133 15.65 -15.94 1.83
N VAL A 134 15.15 -14.69 1.75
CA VAL A 134 16.02 -13.52 1.71
C VAL A 134 16.15 -12.95 3.13
N PRO A 135 17.38 -12.64 3.57
CA PRO A 135 17.64 -12.11 4.91
C PRO A 135 16.82 -10.87 5.26
N ARG A 136 16.42 -10.76 6.53
CA ARG A 136 15.58 -9.68 7.08
C ARG A 136 16.10 -8.27 6.76
N HIS A 137 17.42 -8.09 6.82
CA HIS A 137 18.11 -6.84 6.51
C HIS A 137 17.84 -6.36 5.07
N THR A 138 17.93 -7.26 4.09
CA THR A 138 17.67 -6.94 2.67
C THR A 138 16.22 -6.49 2.44
N GLN A 139 15.27 -7.04 3.19
CA GLN A 139 13.85 -6.63 3.13
C GLN A 139 13.64 -5.21 3.62
N GLU A 140 14.36 -4.83 4.68
CA GLU A 140 14.31 -3.51 5.29
C GLU A 140 14.96 -2.46 4.38
N LEU A 141 16.11 -2.79 3.79
CA LEU A 141 16.74 -1.99 2.75
C LEU A 141 15.80 -1.74 1.57
N ARG A 142 15.17 -2.80 1.03
CA ARG A 142 14.17 -2.69 -0.04
C ARG A 142 13.04 -1.71 0.32
N ASN A 143 12.49 -1.83 1.53
CA ASN A 143 11.39 -0.97 1.97
C ASN A 143 11.83 0.49 2.13
N ARG A 144 13.03 0.74 2.67
CA ARG A 144 13.61 2.09 2.79
C ARG A 144 13.87 2.72 1.43
N VAL A 145 14.51 1.97 0.52
CA VAL A 145 14.78 2.42 -0.86
C VAL A 145 13.47 2.70 -1.59
N ARG A 146 12.47 1.80 -1.52
CA ARG A 146 11.16 2.01 -2.17
C ARG A 146 10.43 3.25 -1.66
N ALA A 147 10.47 3.49 -0.34
CA ALA A 147 9.87 4.68 0.25
C ALA A 147 10.59 5.96 -0.18
N ALA A 148 11.93 5.94 -0.20
CA ALA A 148 12.75 7.05 -0.67
C ALA A 148 12.51 7.35 -2.15
N SER A 149 12.52 6.33 -3.01
CA SER A 149 12.23 6.49 -4.44
C SER A 149 10.88 7.19 -4.65
N ARG A 150 9.82 6.76 -3.95
CA ARG A 150 8.49 7.41 -4.04
C ARG A 150 8.45 8.86 -3.55
N GLN A 151 9.29 9.24 -2.59
CA GLN A 151 9.35 10.61 -2.10
C GLN A 151 10.21 11.50 -3.00
N LEU A 152 11.23 10.93 -3.63
CA LEU A 152 12.11 11.60 -4.57
C LEU A 152 11.50 11.70 -5.98
N ASP A 153 10.55 10.83 -6.33
CA ASP A 153 9.78 10.79 -7.60
C ASP A 153 8.79 11.97 -7.77
N CYS A 154 9.18 13.18 -7.38
CA CYS A 154 8.40 14.40 -7.60
C CYS A 154 8.54 14.95 -9.05
N GLY A 155 8.51 14.07 -10.07
CA GLY A 155 8.50 14.47 -11.48
C GLY A 155 9.84 14.38 -12.22
N LEU A 156 10.74 13.48 -11.81
CA LEU A 156 12.02 13.23 -12.49
C LEU A 156 11.96 11.89 -13.23
N ASP A 157 11.54 11.97 -14.48
CA ASP A 157 11.85 11.08 -15.60
C ASP A 157 11.44 9.59 -15.47
N GLU A 158 11.29 8.92 -16.61
CA GLU A 158 10.85 7.52 -16.74
C GLU A 158 11.78 6.50 -16.04
N TYR A 159 12.97 6.94 -15.61
CA TYR A 159 14.04 6.11 -15.05
C TYR A 159 14.18 6.16 -13.51
N GLY A 160 13.40 7.02 -12.82
CA GLY A 160 13.42 7.17 -11.36
C GLY A 160 14.67 7.87 -10.79
N PRO A 161 14.72 8.13 -9.47
CA PRO A 161 15.78 8.93 -8.85
C PRO A 161 17.14 8.19 -8.84
N PRO A 162 18.25 8.87 -9.16
CA PRO A 162 19.57 8.25 -9.18
C PRO A 162 20.02 7.78 -7.80
N ILE A 163 20.87 6.74 -7.76
CA ILE A 163 21.34 6.09 -6.53
C ILE A 163 21.89 7.11 -5.52
N GLY A 164 22.69 8.07 -5.97
CA GLY A 164 23.28 9.10 -5.10
C GLY A 164 22.23 9.92 -4.34
N ARG A 165 21.08 10.22 -4.96
CA ARG A 165 19.99 10.96 -4.30
C ARG A 165 19.30 10.12 -3.23
N ILE A 166 19.19 8.82 -3.46
CA ILE A 166 18.63 7.89 -2.48
C ILE A 166 19.60 7.72 -1.30
N VAL A 167 20.91 7.65 -1.55
CA VAL A 167 21.95 7.65 -0.51
C VAL A 167 21.83 8.89 0.36
N GLU A 168 21.82 10.09 -0.25
CA GLU A 168 21.66 11.37 0.46
C GLU A 168 20.37 11.41 1.29
N TYR A 169 19.27 10.92 0.74
CA TYR A 169 17.96 10.97 1.41
C TYR A 169 17.82 9.93 2.54
N THR A 170 18.37 8.73 2.35
CA THR A 170 18.17 7.62 3.30
C THR A 170 19.29 7.45 4.31
N GLY A 171 20.47 8.04 4.06
CA GLY A 171 21.69 7.82 4.84
C GLY A 171 22.26 6.40 4.73
N LEU A 172 21.81 5.61 3.75
CA LEU A 172 22.33 4.27 3.46
C LEU A 172 23.61 4.37 2.62
N SER A 173 24.49 3.38 2.74
CA SER A 173 25.61 3.25 1.81
C SER A 173 25.14 2.94 0.39
N GLU A 174 25.96 3.28 -0.61
CA GLU A 174 25.64 2.99 -2.02
C GLU A 174 25.39 1.49 -2.25
N GLN A 175 26.13 0.63 -1.55
CA GLN A 175 25.98 -0.82 -1.62
C GLN A 175 24.65 -1.28 -1.03
N GLU A 176 24.22 -0.73 0.10
CA GLU A 176 22.91 -1.01 0.70
C GLU A 176 21.76 -0.53 -0.18
N VAL A 177 21.90 0.63 -0.84
CA VAL A 177 20.92 1.12 -1.81
C VAL A 177 20.85 0.20 -3.02
N ARG A 178 22.00 -0.22 -3.57
CA ARG A 178 22.06 -1.20 -4.68
C ARG A 178 21.39 -2.51 -4.30
N LEU A 179 21.69 -3.04 -3.10
CA LEU A 179 21.11 -4.28 -2.59
C LEU A 179 19.59 -4.14 -2.41
N GLY A 180 19.12 -3.00 -1.89
CA GLY A 180 17.70 -2.69 -1.79
C GLY A 180 17.01 -2.59 -3.17
N MET A 181 17.68 -2.00 -4.17
CA MET A 181 17.21 -1.94 -5.55
C MET A 181 17.18 -3.31 -6.23
N GLU A 182 18.21 -4.12 -6.02
CA GLU A 182 18.27 -5.49 -6.53
C GLU A 182 17.17 -6.34 -5.90
N ALA A 183 16.97 -6.23 -4.59
CA ALA A 183 15.85 -6.85 -3.90
C ALA A 183 14.48 -6.37 -4.39
N MET A 184 14.36 -5.16 -4.97
CA MET A 184 13.13 -4.73 -5.66
C MET A 184 12.96 -5.41 -7.03
N ARG A 185 14.05 -5.70 -7.75
CA ARG A 185 14.04 -6.38 -9.06
C ARG A 185 13.83 -7.88 -8.93
N SER A 186 14.54 -8.55 -8.02
CA SER A 186 14.39 -10.00 -7.74
C SER A 186 13.02 -10.33 -7.15
N PHE A 187 12.34 -9.33 -6.60
CA PHE A 187 10.96 -9.42 -6.15
C PHE A 187 9.95 -9.49 -7.32
N SER A 188 10.36 -9.07 -8.52
CA SER A 188 9.67 -9.23 -9.79
C SER A 188 10.39 -10.30 -10.62
N THR A 189 10.24 -11.58 -10.26
CA THR A 189 10.60 -12.62 -11.22
C THR A 189 9.59 -12.55 -12.37
N LEU A 190 9.96 -11.87 -13.45
CA LEU A 190 9.37 -12.12 -14.76
C LEU A 190 9.42 -13.63 -15.00
N SER A 191 8.26 -14.21 -15.32
CA SER A 191 8.16 -15.62 -15.65
C SER A 191 9.16 -15.95 -16.76
N LEU A 192 9.89 -17.07 -16.62
CA LEU A 192 10.81 -17.57 -17.63
C LEU A 192 10.10 -17.94 -18.97
N ASP A 193 8.76 -17.92 -19.00
CA ASP A 193 7.94 -18.19 -20.20
C ASP A 193 7.66 -16.96 -21.09
N ALA A 194 8.11 -15.76 -20.74
CA ALA A 194 7.83 -14.56 -21.56
C ALA A 194 8.66 -14.45 -22.86
N GLY A 195 9.32 -15.53 -23.29
CA GLY A 195 10.25 -15.52 -24.42
C GLY A 195 10.37 -16.86 -25.15
N SER A 196 9.26 -17.44 -25.63
CA SER A 196 9.33 -18.37 -26.78
C SER A 196 8.10 -18.36 -27.71
N ALA A 197 7.22 -17.36 -27.62
CA ALA A 197 6.15 -17.18 -28.61
C ALA A 197 6.66 -16.27 -29.75
N GLY A 198 7.54 -16.81 -30.59
CA GLY A 198 8.02 -16.11 -31.77
C GLY A 198 8.96 -16.95 -32.63
N GLY A 199 8.41 -17.53 -33.71
CA GLY A 199 9.16 -17.90 -34.90
C GLY A 199 9.13 -19.39 -35.26
N GLY A 200 8.30 -19.75 -36.23
CA GLY A 200 8.33 -21.05 -36.89
C GLY A 200 7.05 -21.37 -37.66
N GLU A 201 6.61 -20.46 -38.53
CA GLU A 201 5.81 -20.84 -39.70
C GLU A 201 6.72 -21.60 -40.66
N GLU A 202 6.24 -22.73 -41.18
CA GLU A 202 6.63 -23.53 -42.38
C GLU A 202 6.15 -24.96 -42.06
N GLU A 203 5.11 -25.50 -42.71
CA GLU A 203 4.97 -25.73 -44.15
C GLU A 203 3.49 -25.93 -44.54
#